data_AF-A0A434SLK8-F1
#
_entry.id   AF-A0A434SLK8-F1
#
_cell.length_a   1.000
_cell.length_b   1.000
_cell.length_c   1.000
_cell.angle_alpha   90.00
_cell.angle_beta   90.00
_cell.angle_gamma   90.00
#
_symmetry.space_group_name_H-M   'P 1'
#
loop_
_entity.id
_entity.type
_entity.pdbx_description
1 polymer ?
#
loop_
_entity_poly.entity_id
_entity_poly.type
_entity_poly.pdbx_seq_one_letter_code
_entity_poly.pdbx_strand_id
1 'polypeptide(L)' 'MSTNEAEIEKEIQAKGLNAPRLTPQMIDDQIIGEYVVRASDAFTGAPSHDALKCLTLCVLVLRNGYTVTGESACAS' A
#
# COMPACT_ATOMS: atom_id res chain seq x y z
N MET A 1 -11.16 -8.45 16.70
CA MET A 1 -12.15 -7.98 15.72
C MET A 1 -12.57 -9.16 14.88
N SER A 2 -13.86 -9.48 14.87
CA SER A 2 -14.48 -10.42 13.93
C SER A 2 -15.93 -9.98 13.76
N THR A 3 -16.11 -8.76 13.24
CA THR A 3 -17.39 -8.39 12.65
C THR A 3 -17.43 -9.10 11.31
N ASN A 4 -18.41 -9.98 11.11
CA ASN A 4 -18.56 -10.73 9.85
C ASN A 4 -18.81 -9.72 8.71
N GLU A 5 -18.19 -9.90 7.54
CA GLU A 5 -18.34 -9.00 6.38
C GLU A 5 -19.82 -8.73 6.05
N ALA A 6 -20.69 -9.72 6.28
CA ALA A 6 -22.13 -9.60 6.09
C ALA A 6 -22.81 -8.61 7.07
N GLU A 7 -22.35 -8.53 8.33
CA GLU A 7 -22.88 -7.58 9.31
C GLU A 7 -22.47 -6.15 8.99
N ILE A 8 -21.23 -5.96 8.55
CA ILE A 8 -20.70 -4.67 8.10
C ILE A 8 -21.50 -4.18 6.89
N GLU A 9 -21.73 -5.04 5.90
CA GLU A 9 -22.50 -4.68 4.71
C GLU A 9 -23.93 -4.26 5.05
N LYS A 10 -24.57 -4.98 5.97
CA LYS A 10 -25.91 -4.62 6.45
C LYS A 10 -25.92 -3.26 7.15
N GLU A 11 -24.90 -2.94 7.94
CA GLU A 11 -24.77 -1.64 8.61
C GLU A 11 -24.55 -0.49 7.61
N ILE A 12 -23.72 -0.69 6.59
CA ILE A 12 -23.48 0.28 5.52
C ILE A 12 -24.79 0.61 4.79
N GLN A 13 -25.57 -0.43 4.44
CA GLN A 13 -26.87 -0.26 3.80
C GLN A 13 -27.89 0.44 4.72
N ALA A 14 -27.95 0.07 6.01
CA ALA A 14 -28.85 0.69 6.98
C ALA A 14 -28.55 2.18 7.19
N LYS A 15 -27.28 2.58 7.10
CA LYS A 15 -26.85 3.98 7.17
C LYS A 15 -27.09 4.77 5.88
N GLY A 16 -27.58 4.14 4.81
CA GLY A 16 -27.79 4.78 3.51
C GLY A 16 -26.49 5.21 2.83
N LEU A 17 -25.36 4.61 3.19
CA LEU A 17 -24.04 4.93 2.63
C LEU A 17 -23.89 4.24 1.27
N ASN A 18 -24.43 4.88 0.23
CA ASN A 18 -24.52 4.37 -1.14
C ASN A 18 -23.41 4.89 -2.07
N ALA A 19 -22.28 5.34 -1.51
CA ALA A 19 -21.14 5.76 -2.31
C ALA A 19 -20.71 4.64 -3.29
N PRO A 20 -20.23 4.98 -4.50
CA PRO A 20 -19.73 3.99 -5.44
C PRO A 20 -18.74 3.05 -4.77
N ARG A 21 -18.99 1.74 -4.87
CA ARG A 21 -18.10 0.74 -4.31
C ARG A 21 -16.82 0.70 -5.13
N LEU A 22 -15.68 0.80 -4.45
CA LEU A 22 -14.38 0.54 -5.07
C LEU A 22 -14.24 -0.96 -5.28
N THR A 23 -13.88 -1.34 -6.50
CA THR A 23 -13.41 -2.70 -6.79
C THR A 23 -11.88 -2.71 -6.76
N PRO A 24 -11.24 -3.87 -6.49
CA PRO A 24 -9.79 -3.98 -6.60
C PRO A 24 -9.26 -3.50 -7.96
N GLN A 25 -9.94 -3.86 -9.05
CA GLN A 25 -9.57 -3.41 -10.40
C GLN A 25 -9.54 -1.88 -10.54
N MET A 26 -10.49 -1.17 -9.92
CA MET A 26 -10.50 0.29 -9.93
C MET A 26 -9.26 0.90 -9.27
N ILE A 27 -8.67 0.22 -8.28
CA ILE A 27 -7.43 0.63 -7.62
C ILE A 27 -6.25 0.35 -8.56
N ASP A 28 -6.19 -0.86 -9.12
CA ASP A 28 -5.13 -1.29 -10.04
C ASP A 28 -5.07 -0.36 -11.28
N ASP A 29 -6.21 0.04 -11.82
CA ASP A 29 -6.31 0.95 -12.98
C ASP A 29 -5.73 2.35 -12.72
N GLN A 30 -5.62 2.76 -11.44
CA GLN A 30 -4.99 4.02 -11.05
C GLN A 30 -3.46 3.90 -10.95
N ILE A 31 -2.91 2.71 -10.73
CA ILE A 31 -1.47 2.49 -10.56
C ILE A 31 -0.85 2.30 -11.95
N ILE A 32 -0.01 3.25 -12.37
CA ILE A 32 0.70 3.20 -13.65
C ILE A 32 2.17 2.79 -13.51
N GLY A 33 2.64 2.63 -12.27
CA GLY A 33 3.96 2.09 -11.98
C GLY A 33 4.07 1.69 -10.51
N GLU A 34 4.72 0.56 -10.27
CA GLU A 34 5.03 0.04 -8.94
C GLU A 34 6.52 -0.28 -8.88
N TYR A 35 7.21 0.31 -7.90
CA TYR A 35 8.64 0.15 -7.71
C TYR A 35 8.93 -0.20 -6.27
N VAL A 36 9.47 -1.39 -6.05
CA VAL A 36 9.80 -1.88 -4.71
C VAL A 36 11.30 -2.10 -4.61
N VAL A 37 11.90 -1.58 -3.54
CA VAL A 37 13.33 -1.73 -3.28
C VAL A 37 13.57 -1.99 -1.80
N ARG A 38 14.40 -2.98 -1.49
CA ARG A 38 14.96 -3.13 -0.16
C ARG A 38 16.13 -2.18 -0.03
N ALA A 39 16.19 -1.41 1.05
CA ALA A 39 17.24 -0.41 1.20
C ALA A 39 18.64 -1.03 1.11
N SER A 40 18.87 -2.22 1.67
CA SER A 40 20.15 -2.95 1.53
C SER A 40 20.60 -3.15 0.08
N ASP A 41 19.67 -3.34 -0.84
CA ASP A 41 19.97 -3.62 -2.25
C ASP A 41 20.25 -2.33 -3.03
N ALA A 42 19.72 -1.20 -2.57
CA ALA A 42 19.96 0.12 -3.17
C ALA A 42 21.35 0.70 -2.85
N PHE A 43 21.99 0.24 -1.78
CA PHE A 43 23.28 0.76 -1.30
C PHE A 43 24.46 -0.20 -1.56
N THR A 44 24.36 -1.09 -2.57
CA THR A 44 25.47 -1.99 -2.93
C THR A 44 26.73 -1.19 -3.32
N GLY A 45 27.86 -1.49 -2.67
CA GLY A 45 29.14 -0.80 -2.94
C GLY A 45 29.36 0.50 -2.17
N ALA A 46 28.41 0.89 -1.31
CA ALA A 46 28.57 1.96 -0.34
C ALA A 46 28.68 1.40 1.10
N PRO A 47 29.24 2.14 2.06
CA PRO A 47 29.13 1.79 3.48
C PRO A 47 27.66 1.63 3.89
N SER A 48 27.27 0.44 4.34
CA SER A 48 25.88 0.09 4.68
C SER A 48 25.74 -0.32 6.14
N HIS A 49 24.68 0.13 6.81
CA HIS A 49 24.33 -0.32 8.16
C HIS A 49 23.36 -1.51 8.10
N ASP A 50 23.45 -2.46 9.03
CA ASP A 50 22.57 -3.66 9.05
C ASP A 50 21.08 -3.32 9.13
N ALA A 51 20.74 -2.17 9.73
CA ALA A 51 19.37 -1.64 9.76
C ALA A 51 18.74 -1.47 8.37
N LEU A 52 19.53 -1.28 7.31
CA LEU A 52 19.02 -1.18 5.93
C LEU A 52 18.40 -2.49 5.43
N LYS A 53 18.72 -3.63 6.05
CA LYS A 53 18.03 -4.89 5.77
C LYS A 53 16.58 -4.86 6.26
N CYS A 54 16.22 -3.99 7.21
CA CYS A 54 14.87 -3.97 7.78
C CYS A 54 13.93 -2.99 7.08
N LEU A 55 14.43 -2.20 6.12
CA LEU A 55 13.67 -1.19 5.41
C LEU A 55 13.37 -1.64 3.97
N THR A 56 12.09 -1.70 3.63
CA THR A 56 11.59 -1.83 2.25
C THR A 56 10.77 -0.61 1.89
N LEU A 57 11.06 -0.02 0.74
CA LEU A 57 10.33 1.11 0.19
C LEU A 57 9.55 0.66 -1.03
N CYS A 58 8.29 1.07 -1.11
CA CYS A 58 7.44 0.93 -2.29
C CYS A 58 7.05 2.33 -2.78
N VAL A 59 7.18 2.57 -4.08
CA VAL A 59 6.73 3.79 -4.73
C VAL A 59 5.69 3.40 -5.77
N LEU A 60 4.47 3.92 -5.60
CA LEU A 60 3.42 3.85 -6.61
C LEU A 60 3.36 5.16 -7.38
N VAL A 61 3.39 5.09 -8.70
CA VAL A 61 3.10 6.21 -9.58
C VAL A 61 1.66 6.09 -10.02
N LEU A 62 0.85 7.11 -9.75
CA LEU A 62 -0.58 7.10 -10.07
C LEU A 62 -0.88 7.87 -11.36
N ARG A 63 -1.93 7.44 -12.06
CA ARG A 63 -2.38 8.03 -13.34
C ARG A 63 -2.65 9.53 -13.25
N ASN A 64 -3.07 10.01 -12.09
CA ASN A 64 -3.36 11.42 -11.82
C ASN A 64 -2.11 12.26 -11.55
N GLY A 65 -0.90 11.70 -11.73
CA GLY A 65 0.37 12.40 -11.58
C GLY A 65 0.91 12.44 -10.14
N TYR A 66 0.19 11.86 -9.17
CA TYR A 66 0.69 11.73 -7.80
C TYR A 66 1.60 10.52 -7.65
N THR A 67 2.55 10.63 -6.71
CA THR A 67 3.37 9.52 -6.23
C THR A 67 3.02 9.20 -4.79
N VAL A 68 2.82 7.92 -4.50
CA VAL A 68 2.58 7.43 -3.14
C VAL A 68 3.79 6.62 -2.70
N THR A 69 4.28 6.89 -1.49
CA THR A 69 5.39 6.16 -0.88
C THR A 69 4.87 5.31 0.28
N GLY A 70 5.15 4.02 0.25
CA GLY A 70 4.96 3.09 1.34
C GLY A 70 6.31 2.66 1.91
N GLU A 71 6.39 2.58 3.23
CA GLU A 71 7.59 2.09 3.93
C GLU A 71 7.22 0.94 4.86
N SER A 72 8.05 -0.09 4.85
CA SER A 72 7.99 -1.17 5.83
C SER A 72 9.34 -1.21 6.54
N ALA A 73 9.34 -0.80 7.81
CA ALA A 73 10.48 -0.85 8.70
C ALA A 73 10.16 -1.83 9.84
N CYS A 74 10.63 -3.08 9.74
CA CYS A 74 10.46 -4.04 10.82
C CYS A 74 11.51 -3.83 11.92
N ALA A 75 11.14 -4.10 13.16
CA ALA A 75 12.12 -4.27 14.24
C ALA A 75 12.71 -5.68 14.13
N SER A 76 14.05 -5.79 14.18
CA SER A 76 14.80 -7.05 14.21
C SER A 76 15.24 -7.41 15.61
#